data_AF-A0A257PKC0-F1
#
_entry.id   AF-A0A257PKC0-F1
#
_cell.length_a   1.000
_cell.length_b   1.000
_cell.length_c   1.000
_cell.angle_alpha   90.00
_cell.angle_beta   90.00
_cell.angle_gamma   90.00
#
_symmetry.space_group_name_H-M   'P 1'
#
loop_
_entity.id
_entity.type
_entity.pdbx_description
1 polymer ?
#
loop_
_entity_poly.entity_id
_entity_poly.type
_entity_poly.pdbx_seq_one_letter_code
_entity_poly.pdbx_strand_id
1 'polypeptide(L)'
;MLDRLKHISNMKMSEFRQAGKTLRSHPHDWGKTSEPNGYAHLSEQLQDCQTWQFSLARDELGRVHGILIDDVFYVVWLDPEHRMYPGR
;
A
#
# COMPACT_ATOMS: atom_id res chain seq x y z
N MET A 1 -2.68 5.86 15.25
CA MET A 1 -3.02 5.40 13.89
C MET A 1 -3.64 6.50 13.05
N LEU A 2 -4.74 7.12 13.50
CA LEU A 2 -5.36 8.24 12.78
C LEU A 2 -4.42 9.44 12.56
N ASP A 3 -3.57 9.78 13.52
CA ASP A 3 -2.59 10.87 13.33
C ASP A 3 -1.57 10.57 12.23
N ARG A 4 -1.19 9.31 12.07
CA ARG A 4 -0.28 8.89 10.98
C ARG A 4 -0.98 9.03 9.64
N LEU A 5 -2.22 8.56 9.53
CA LEU A 5 -3.02 8.71 8.32
C LEU A 5 -3.23 10.18 7.97
N LYS A 6 -3.50 11.03 8.97
CA LYS A 6 -3.58 12.48 8.80
C LYS A 6 -2.27 13.08 8.32
N HIS A 7 -1.13 12.64 8.85
CA HIS A 7 0.17 13.11 8.36
C HIS A 7 0.39 12.72 6.90
N ILE A 8 0.13 11.46 6.56
CA ILE A 8 0.26 10.93 5.19
C ILE A 8 -0.67 11.65 4.22
N SER A 9 -1.91 11.94 4.63
CA SER A 9 -2.90 12.62 3.78
C SER A 9 -2.54 14.08 3.48
N ASN A 10 -1.56 14.66 4.18
CA ASN A 10 -1.05 16.01 3.90
C ASN A 10 0.23 15.99 3.04
N MET A 11 0.76 14.81 2.70
CA MET A 11 1.92 14.69 1.82
C MET A 11 1.52 14.94 0.36
N LYS A 12 2.43 15.51 -0.42
CA LYS A 12 2.30 15.48 -1.88
C LYS A 12 2.49 14.05 -2.38
N MET A 13 1.85 13.71 -3.49
CA MET A 13 1.97 12.39 -4.11
C MET A 13 3.43 11.99 -4.42
N SER A 14 4.26 12.96 -4.83
CA SER A 14 5.70 12.74 -5.06
C SER A 14 6.45 12.37 -3.78
N GLU A 15 6.17 13.05 -2.66
CA GLU A 15 6.76 12.77 -1.35
C GLU A 15 6.32 11.40 -0.86
N PHE A 16 5.04 11.07 -1.02
CA PHE A 16 4.50 9.77 -0.63
C PHE A 16 5.18 8.62 -1.40
N ARG A 17 5.40 8.77 -2.71
CA ARG A 17 6.08 7.75 -3.53
C ARG A 17 7.57 7.62 -3.23
N GLN A 18 8.22 8.71 -2.80
CA GLN A 18 9.66 8.76 -2.58
C GLN A 18 10.05 8.67 -1.08
N ALA A 19 9.11 8.41 -0.19
CA ALA A 19 9.35 8.44 1.25
C ALA A 19 10.35 7.38 1.75
N GLY A 20 10.63 6.35 0.93
CA GLY A 20 11.70 5.39 1.15
C GLY A 20 11.57 4.67 2.50
N LYS A 21 12.58 4.80 3.37
CA LYS A 21 12.59 4.13 4.69
C LYS A 21 11.69 4.79 5.73
N THR A 22 11.24 6.04 5.52
CA THR A 22 10.47 6.80 6.52
C THR A 22 9.00 6.39 6.56
N LEU A 23 8.43 6.18 5.38
CA LEU A 23 7.13 5.60 5.13
C LEU A 23 7.40 4.55 4.05
N ARG A 24 7.44 3.27 4.41
CA ARG A 24 7.75 2.15 3.51
C ARG A 24 6.66 2.06 2.43
N SER A 25 6.75 2.93 1.44
CA SER A 25 5.72 3.25 0.45
C SER A 25 6.26 2.83 -0.91
N HIS A 26 5.70 1.78 -1.48
CA HIS A 26 6.24 1.16 -2.69
C HIS A 26 5.16 0.35 -3.43
N PRO A 27 5.38 0.03 -4.71
CA PRO A 27 4.46 -0.83 -5.44
C PRO A 27 4.48 -2.27 -4.90
N HIS A 28 3.45 -3.03 -5.24
CA HIS A 28 3.43 -4.46 -4.97
C HIS A 28 4.32 -5.24 -5.92
N ASP A 29 4.88 -6.33 -5.40
CA ASP A 29 5.52 -7.38 -6.17
C ASP A 29 4.76 -8.67 -5.85
N TRP A 30 3.70 -8.93 -6.61
CA TRP A 30 2.73 -9.99 -6.33
C TRP A 30 3.38 -11.39 -6.29
N GLY A 31 4.41 -11.62 -7.11
CA GLY A 31 5.16 -12.88 -7.11
C GLY A 31 5.90 -13.19 -5.80
N LYS A 32 6.03 -12.21 -4.90
CA LYS A 32 6.63 -12.36 -3.57
C LYS A 32 5.62 -12.34 -2.42
N THR A 33 4.33 -12.36 -2.74
CA THR A 33 3.25 -12.32 -1.73
C THR A 33 2.58 -13.68 -1.59
N SER A 34 1.81 -13.86 -0.51
CA SER A 34 0.86 -14.98 -0.39
C SER A 34 -0.26 -14.91 -1.42
N GLU A 35 -0.47 -13.73 -2.05
CA GLU A 35 -1.53 -13.43 -2.99
C GLU A 35 -0.97 -13.19 -4.41
N PRO A 36 -0.44 -14.22 -5.10
CA PRO A 36 0.19 -14.06 -6.41
C PRO A 36 -0.76 -13.54 -7.49
N ASN A 37 -2.06 -13.72 -7.30
CA ASN A 37 -3.11 -13.19 -8.19
C ASN A 37 -3.54 -11.77 -7.83
N GLY A 38 -2.98 -11.17 -6.76
CA GLY A 38 -3.25 -9.81 -6.32
C GLY A 38 -4.74 -9.45 -6.30
N TYR A 39 -5.09 -8.41 -7.04
CA TYR A 39 -6.44 -7.86 -7.10
C TYR A 39 -7.34 -8.46 -8.20
N ALA A 40 -7.18 -9.74 -8.53
CA ALA A 40 -7.99 -10.42 -9.54
C ALA A 40 -9.52 -10.36 -9.30
N HIS A 41 -9.96 -10.02 -8.09
CA HIS A 41 -11.37 -9.84 -7.73
C HIS A 41 -11.93 -8.44 -8.10
N LEU A 42 -11.08 -7.48 -8.47
CA LEU A 42 -11.52 -6.15 -8.93
C LEU A 42 -11.88 -6.20 -10.42
N SER A 43 -12.58 -5.18 -10.93
CA SER A 43 -12.82 -5.04 -12.37
C SER A 43 -11.51 -4.85 -13.15
N GLU A 44 -11.46 -5.30 -14.40
CA GLU A 44 -10.27 -5.18 -15.28
C GLU A 44 -9.66 -3.76 -15.26
N GLN A 45 -10.49 -2.72 -15.36
CA GLN A 45 -10.03 -1.33 -15.30
C GLN A 45 -9.25 -0.98 -14.01
N LEU A 46 -9.61 -1.57 -12.87
CA LEU A 46 -8.94 -1.34 -11.60
C LEU A 46 -7.70 -2.24 -11.43
N GLN A 47 -7.66 -3.38 -12.11
CA GLN A 47 -6.48 -4.25 -12.17
C GLN A 47 -5.34 -3.59 -12.95
N ASP A 48 -5.67 -2.79 -13.98
CA ASP A 48 -4.69 -2.01 -14.76
C ASP A 48 -4.12 -0.79 -13.99
N CYS A 49 -4.73 -0.43 -12.86
CA CYS A 49 -4.25 0.69 -12.03
C CYS A 49 -2.97 0.30 -11.29
N GLN A 50 -2.14 1.31 -10.97
CA GLN A 50 -0.91 1.08 -10.22
C GLN A 50 -1.23 0.63 -8.79
N THR A 51 -0.86 -0.62 -8.48
CA THR A 51 -0.98 -1.17 -7.13
C THR A 51 0.13 -0.64 -6.23
N TRP A 52 -0.21 -0.32 -4.98
CA TRP A 52 0.71 0.34 -4.06
C TRP A 52 0.40 -0.02 -2.61
N GLN A 53 1.43 0.00 -1.77
CA GLN A 53 1.29 -0.18 -0.32
C GLN A 53 2.07 0.85 0.47
N PHE A 54 1.68 1.06 1.72
CA PHE A 54 2.47 1.81 2.69
C PHE A 54 2.32 1.28 4.12
N SER A 55 3.30 1.57 4.98
CA SER A 55 3.28 1.21 6.41
C SER A 55 2.55 2.25 7.27
N LEU A 56 1.78 1.76 8.26
CA LEU A 56 1.09 2.64 9.24
C LEU A 56 1.97 3.01 10.44
N ALA A 57 3.03 2.25 10.68
CA ALA A 57 3.93 2.47 11.79
C ALA A 57 5.38 2.21 11.37
N ARG A 58 6.30 2.48 12.30
CA ARG A 58 7.74 2.30 12.12
C ARG A 58 8.15 0.84 12.31
N ASP A 59 7.35 0.09 13.06
CA ASP A 59 7.45 -1.36 13.20
C ASP A 59 7.04 -2.04 11.88
N GLU A 60 7.34 -3.34 11.80
CA GLU A 60 7.12 -4.10 10.57
C GLU A 60 5.63 -4.40 10.32
N LEU A 61 4.77 -4.16 11.31
CA LEU A 61 3.35 -4.46 11.30
C LEU A 61 2.53 -3.36 10.62
N GLY A 62 1.28 -3.67 10.28
CA GLY A 62 0.33 -2.73 9.71
C GLY A 62 0.66 -2.24 8.31
N ARG A 63 -0.05 -2.77 7.31
CA ARG A 63 -0.02 -2.28 5.93
C ARG A 63 -1.39 -1.83 5.46
N VAL A 64 -1.34 -0.82 4.62
CA VAL A 64 -2.47 -0.43 3.78
C VAL A 64 -2.08 -0.76 2.36
N HIS A 65 -2.94 -1.52 1.69
CA HIS A 65 -2.79 -1.97 0.32
C HIS A 65 -3.89 -1.34 -0.52
N GLY A 66 -3.52 -0.86 -1.70
CA GLY A 66 -4.46 -0.14 -2.53
C GLY A 66 -3.98 0.06 -3.96
N ILE A 67 -4.68 0.96 -4.63
CA ILE A 67 -4.37 1.43 -5.98
C ILE A 67 -4.22 2.94 -5.98
N LEU A 68 -3.37 3.45 -6.87
CA LEU A 68 -3.18 4.87 -7.11
C LEU A 68 -3.90 5.26 -8.40
N ILE A 69 -4.77 6.26 -8.30
CA ILE A 69 -5.41 6.91 -9.44
C ILE A 69 -5.16 8.40 -9.25
N ASP A 70 -4.41 8.99 -10.18
CA ASP A 70 -3.89 10.35 -10.08
C ASP A 70 -3.14 10.61 -8.76
N ASP A 71 -3.67 11.47 -7.89
CA ASP A 71 -3.12 11.84 -6.59
C ASP A 71 -3.89 11.23 -5.40
N VAL A 72 -4.82 10.31 -5.69
CA VAL A 72 -5.64 9.63 -4.68
C VAL A 72 -5.21 8.19 -4.51
N PHE A 73 -4.96 7.80 -3.25
CA PHE A 73 -4.77 6.41 -2.85
C PHE A 73 -6.10 5.80 -2.43
N TYR A 74 -6.57 4.78 -3.17
CA TYR A 74 -7.78 4.04 -2.84
C TYR A 74 -7.41 2.78 -2.07
N VAL A 75 -7.94 2.67 -0.84
CA VAL A 75 -7.71 1.51 0.01
C VAL A 75 -8.51 0.32 -0.48
N VAL A 76 -7.83 -0.80 -0.71
CA VAL A 76 -8.45 -2.09 -1.08
C VAL A 76 -8.39 -3.06 0.10
N TRP A 77 -7.27 -3.11 0.81
CA TRP A 77 -7.08 -4.03 1.93
C TRP A 77 -6.27 -3.39 3.05
N LEU A 78 -6.79 -3.48 4.28
CA LEU A 78 -6.06 -3.22 5.52
C LEU A 78 -5.50 -4.54 6.05
N ASP A 79 -4.17 -4.62 6.18
CA ASP A 79 -3.46 -5.80 6.69
C ASP A 79 -2.71 -5.43 7.99
N PRO A 80 -3.40 -5.42 9.14
CA PRO A 80 -2.80 -5.04 10.43
C PRO A 80 -1.60 -5.89 10.83
N GLU A 81 -1.61 -7.17 10.41
CA GLU A 81 -0.60 -8.15 10.80
C GLU A 81 0.47 -8.38 9.73
N HIS A 82 0.40 -7.65 8.61
CA HIS A 82 1.38 -7.75 7.51
C HIS A 82 1.52 -9.18 6.95
N ARG A 83 0.40 -9.91 6.87
CA ARG A 83 0.35 -11.32 6.43
C ARG A 83 0.54 -11.49 4.92
N MET A 84 0.35 -10.45 4.10
CA MET A 84 0.52 -10.55 2.64
C MET A 84 1.95 -10.96 2.22
N TYR A 85 2.97 -10.63 3.02
CA TYR A 85 4.36 -11.01 2.77
C TYR A 85 4.81 -12.08 3.77
N PRO A 86 4.50 -13.37 3.51
CA PRO A 86 4.88 -14.47 4.39
C PRO A 86 6.41 -14.64 4.40
N GLY A 87 7.00 -14.82 5.59
CA GLY A 87 8.45 -15.03 5.74
C GLY A 87 9.27 -13.80 6.13
N ARG A 88 8.60 -12.72 6.56
CA ARG A 88 9.22 -11.69 7.39
C ARG A 88 8.99 -11.98 8.87
#